data_AF-A0A9N9D081-F1
#
_entry.id   AF-A0A9N9D081-F1
#
_cell.length_a   1.000
_cell.length_b   1.000
_cell.length_c   1.000
_cell.angle_alpha   90.00
_cell.angle_beta   90.00
_cell.angle_gamma   90.00
#
_symmetry.space_group_name_H-M   'P 1'
#
loop_
_entity.id
_entity.type
_entity.pdbx_description
1 polymer ?
#
loop_
_entity_poly.entity_id
_entity_poly.type
_entity_poly.pdbx_seq_one_letter_code
_entity_poly.pdbx_strand_id
1 'polypeptide(L)'
;MANLQLKLFVVLFIFVAVTTAISIKAETVNLEKRTVTCPYNSKRNILSKRNEDKVCKCTIAESTFSSSFSGFSFYSQDECGRTTIAGMFSRGFEIFNSTDDIRFEIVDSCNRTLHDLTDGLNVQFNNDGSTDPFIHTFDEINLDCFEDGILFPQIGKNSKRSCDGNQRRDSPNAMTVKEGDDIKEKASVNNVPR
;
A
#
# COMPACT_ATOMS: atom_id res chain seq x y z
N MET A 1 -38.91 25.46 -44.34
CA MET A 1 -37.60 24.84 -44.01
C MET A 1 -36.59 25.79 -43.34
N ALA A 2 -36.77 27.12 -43.31
CA ALA A 2 -35.81 28.04 -42.68
C ALA A 2 -35.83 28.06 -41.12
N ASN A 3 -36.94 27.66 -40.50
CA ASN A 3 -37.15 27.82 -39.05
C ASN A 3 -36.51 26.71 -38.20
N LEU A 4 -36.17 25.55 -38.80
CA LEU A 4 -35.53 24.43 -38.11
C LEU A 4 -34.02 24.60 -38.01
N GLN A 5 -33.39 25.14 -39.07
CA GLN A 5 -31.97 25.43 -39.12
C GLN A 5 -31.58 26.48 -38.07
N LEU A 6 -32.37 27.55 -37.92
CA LEU A 6 -32.11 28.60 -36.93
C LEU A 6 -32.16 28.06 -35.49
N LYS A 7 -33.10 27.16 -35.18
CA LYS A 7 -33.20 26.53 -33.85
C LYS A 7 -32.02 25.60 -33.56
N LEU A 8 -31.53 24.88 -34.56
CA LEU A 8 -30.36 24.01 -34.43
C LEU A 8 -29.08 24.82 -34.15
N PHE A 9 -28.92 25.96 -34.83
CA PHE A 9 -27.79 26.87 -34.59
C PHE A 9 -27.80 27.50 -33.20
N VAL A 10 -28.97 27.89 -32.69
CA VAL A 10 -29.08 28.48 -31.33
C VAL A 10 -28.73 27.45 -30.25
N VAL A 11 -29.15 26.19 -30.40
CA VAL A 11 -28.81 25.12 -29.44
C VAL A 11 -27.31 24.81 -29.47
N LEU A 12 -26.68 24.81 -30.65
CA LEU A 12 -25.24 24.58 -30.77
C LEU A 12 -24.41 25.70 -30.11
N PHE A 13 -24.84 26.96 -30.25
CA PHE A 13 -24.15 28.10 -29.64
C PHE A 13 -24.25 28.10 -28.10
N ILE A 14 -25.36 27.64 -27.53
CA ILE A 14 -25.50 27.50 -26.07
C ILE A 14 -24.53 26.43 -25.55
N PHE A 15 -24.37 25.31 -26.27
CA PHE A 15 -23.44 24.25 -25.85
C PHE A 15 -21.97 24.68 -25.86
N VAL A 16 -21.54 25.52 -26.81
CA VAL A 16 -20.14 26.04 -26.88
C VAL A 16 -19.88 27.11 -25.81
N ALA A 17 -20.90 27.89 -25.42
CA ALA A 17 -20.76 28.86 -24.34
C ALA A 17 -20.67 28.20 -22.96
N VAL A 18 -21.35 27.06 -22.75
CA VAL A 18 -21.31 26.32 -21.48
C VAL A 18 -19.96 25.59 -21.29
N THR A 19 -19.29 25.17 -22.35
CA THR A 19 -17.99 24.46 -22.24
C THR A 19 -16.80 25.38 -21.96
N THR A 20 -16.87 26.67 -22.28
CA THR A 20 -15.76 27.62 -22.00
C THR A 20 -15.84 28.27 -20.62
N ALA A 21 -16.97 28.13 -19.91
CA ALA A 21 -17.13 28.62 -18.55
C ALA A 21 -16.52 27.71 -17.47
N ILE A 22 -16.11 26.48 -17.83
CA ILE A 22 -15.33 25.62 -16.93
C ILE A 22 -13.85 26.02 -17.07
N SER A 23 -13.55 27.25 -16.69
CA SER A 23 -12.20 27.65 -16.35
C SER A 23 -11.80 26.85 -15.12
N ILE A 24 -10.95 25.84 -15.33
CA ILE A 24 -10.23 25.14 -14.26
C ILE A 24 -9.43 26.21 -13.53
N LYS A 25 -9.99 26.69 -12.43
CA LYS A 25 -9.28 27.52 -11.47
C LYS A 25 -8.22 26.60 -10.89
N ALA A 26 -7.01 26.65 -11.46
CA ALA A 26 -5.85 26.00 -10.88
C ALA A 26 -5.65 26.64 -9.51
N GLU A 27 -6.19 25.99 -8.49
CA GLU A 27 -5.98 26.37 -7.11
C GLU A 27 -4.50 26.08 -6.85
N THR A 28 -3.71 27.14 -6.84
CA THR A 28 -2.35 27.10 -6.32
C THR A 28 -2.47 26.71 -4.86
N VAL A 29 -2.35 25.42 -4.57
CA VAL A 29 -2.18 24.90 -3.23
C VAL A 29 -0.90 25.55 -2.72
N ASN A 30 -1.05 26.58 -1.89
CA ASN A 30 0.04 27.09 -1.08
C ASN A 30 0.47 25.90 -0.23
N LEU A 31 1.61 25.30 -0.59
CA LEU A 31 2.29 24.30 0.21
C LEU A 31 2.87 25.03 1.42
N GLU A 32 1.98 25.45 2.33
CA GLU A 32 2.36 25.88 3.65
C GLU A 32 3.18 24.73 4.23
N LYS A 33 4.45 25.03 4.55
CA LYS A 33 5.43 24.05 5.05
C LYS A 33 4.89 23.53 6.38
N ARG A 34 4.05 22.51 6.31
CA ARG A 34 3.38 21.90 7.46
C ARG A 34 4.51 21.44 8.38
N THR A 35 4.64 22.08 9.54
CA THR A 35 5.50 21.58 10.61
C THR A 35 4.89 20.28 11.10
N VAL A 36 5.30 19.17 10.49
CA VAL A 36 4.88 17.84 10.90
C VAL A 36 5.48 17.61 12.29
N THR A 37 4.62 17.63 13.30
CA THR A 37 5.00 17.27 14.67
C THR A 37 4.57 15.83 14.85
N CYS A 38 5.53 14.91 14.80
CA CYS A 38 5.24 13.50 14.90
C CYS A 38 4.96 13.13 16.36
N PRO A 39 3.78 12.59 16.69
CA PRO A 39 3.40 12.29 18.07
C PRO A 39 4.16 11.08 18.67
N TYR A 40 5.11 10.47 17.95
CA TYR A 40 5.63 9.14 18.29
C TYR A 40 7.14 9.10 18.58
N ASN A 41 7.46 8.52 19.73
CA ASN A 41 8.81 8.39 20.29
C ASN A 41 9.40 6.97 20.19
N SER A 42 8.74 6.02 19.52
CA SER A 42 8.98 4.60 19.82
C SER A 42 10.27 3.99 19.25
N LYS A 43 11.00 4.67 18.37
CA LYS A 43 12.30 4.19 17.87
C LYS A 43 13.44 5.19 18.14
N ARG A 44 13.31 6.01 19.17
CA ARG A 44 14.43 6.84 19.62
C ARG A 44 15.50 5.95 20.23
N ASN A 45 16.67 5.91 19.62
CA ASN A 45 17.88 5.47 20.31
C ASN A 45 18.02 6.36 21.55
N ILE A 46 18.27 5.78 22.72
CA ILE A 46 18.31 6.50 24.01
C ILE A 46 19.41 7.58 24.01
N LEU A 47 20.34 7.49 23.06
CA LEU A 47 21.46 8.38 22.82
C LEU A 47 21.20 9.43 21.72
N SER A 48 20.05 9.40 21.04
CA SER A 48 19.70 10.39 20.02
C SER A 48 19.44 11.76 20.66
N LYS A 49 20.09 12.80 20.14
CA LYS A 49 19.91 14.20 20.57
C LYS A 49 18.43 14.60 20.53
N ARG A 50 17.95 15.28 21.58
CA ARG A 50 16.54 15.72 21.77
C ARG A 50 15.96 16.65 20.69
N ASN A 51 16.72 17.08 19.69
CA ASN A 51 16.33 18.16 18.77
C ASN A 51 16.16 17.74 17.30
N GLU A 52 16.19 16.45 16.99
CA GLU A 52 15.94 15.95 15.64
C GLU A 52 14.79 14.94 15.70
N ASP A 53 13.55 15.43 15.63
CA ASP A 53 12.44 14.59 15.18
C ASP A 53 12.86 14.06 13.81
N LYS A 54 13.14 12.76 13.73
CA LYS A 54 13.66 12.15 12.51
C LYS A 54 12.52 12.11 11.50
N VAL A 55 12.47 13.14 10.66
CA VAL A 55 11.49 13.24 9.57
C VAL A 55 11.82 12.18 8.54
N CYS A 56 10.93 11.21 8.37
CA CYS A 56 11.04 10.19 7.34
C CYS A 56 10.79 10.82 5.97
N LYS A 57 11.46 10.30 4.93
CA LYS A 57 10.99 10.58 3.57
C LYS A 57 9.66 9.85 3.36
N CYS A 58 8.77 10.49 2.63
CA CYS A 58 7.59 9.82 2.15
C CYS A 58 8.03 8.78 1.11
N THR A 59 7.59 7.55 1.27
CA THR A 59 7.99 6.43 0.41
C THR A 59 6.75 5.67 -0.02
N ILE A 60 6.75 5.17 -1.25
CA ILE A 60 5.64 4.38 -1.80
C ILE A 60 6.21 3.05 -2.26
N ALA A 61 5.50 1.98 -1.95
CA ALA A 61 5.79 0.65 -2.49
C ALA A 61 4.51 0.01 -3.02
N GLU A 62 4.67 -1.06 -3.77
CA GLU A 62 3.57 -1.89 -4.25
C GLU A 62 3.94 -3.37 -4.18
N SER A 63 2.91 -4.20 -4.06
CA SER A 63 3.00 -5.64 -4.30
C SER A 63 1.83 -6.06 -5.19
N THR A 64 2.14 -6.83 -6.23
CA THR A 64 1.18 -7.23 -7.26
C THR A 64 1.03 -8.73 -7.25
N PHE A 65 -0.22 -9.18 -7.13
CA PHE A 65 -0.61 -10.59 -7.18
C PHE A 65 -1.20 -10.87 -8.56
N SER A 66 -0.64 -11.86 -9.26
CA SER A 66 -0.99 -12.13 -10.66
C SER A 66 -1.07 -13.62 -10.98
N SER A 67 -0.92 -14.50 -9.99
CA SER A 67 -0.96 -15.94 -10.20
C SER A 67 -2.28 -16.54 -9.72
N SER A 68 -2.29 -17.12 -8.51
CA SER A 68 -3.49 -17.72 -7.90
C SER A 68 -4.48 -16.64 -7.48
N PHE A 69 -3.97 -15.47 -7.13
CA PHE A 69 -4.73 -14.28 -6.81
C PHE A 69 -4.54 -13.23 -7.90
N SER A 70 -5.55 -12.39 -8.09
CA SER A 70 -5.40 -11.16 -8.86
C SER A 70 -5.74 -9.98 -7.98
N GLY A 71 -4.77 -9.11 -7.76
CA GLY A 71 -4.92 -7.99 -6.85
C GLY A 71 -3.62 -7.25 -6.69
N PHE A 72 -3.66 -6.23 -5.84
CA PHE A 72 -2.48 -5.47 -5.48
C PHE A 72 -2.64 -4.94 -4.06
N SER A 73 -1.50 -4.57 -3.48
CA SER A 73 -1.48 -3.67 -2.35
C SER A 73 -0.44 -2.57 -2.55
N PHE A 74 -0.79 -1.38 -2.09
CA PHE A 74 0.04 -0.19 -2.05
C PHE A 74 0.42 0.11 -0.61
N TYR A 75 1.64 0.59 -0.44
CA TYR A 75 2.19 0.98 0.84
C TYR A 75 2.60 2.44 0.74
N SER A 76 2.19 3.26 1.70
CA SER A 76 2.56 4.68 1.75
C SER A 76 3.06 5.03 3.13
N GLN A 77 4.34 5.37 3.22
CA GLN A 77 4.97 5.85 4.47
C GLN A 77 4.84 7.37 4.56
N ASP A 78 4.35 7.86 5.71
CA ASP A 78 4.29 9.28 6.02
C ASP A 78 5.63 9.81 6.60
N GLU A 79 5.70 11.12 6.80
CA GLU A 79 6.89 11.78 7.36
C GLU A 79 7.20 11.36 8.81
N CYS A 80 6.26 10.70 9.49
CA CYS A 80 6.42 10.17 10.85
C CYS A 80 6.82 8.70 10.87
N GLY A 81 6.98 8.08 9.70
CA GLY A 81 7.40 6.68 9.57
C GLY A 81 6.30 5.66 9.75
N ARG A 82 5.03 6.10 9.79
CA ARG A 82 3.86 5.20 9.79
C ARG A 82 3.56 4.78 8.37
N THR A 83 3.18 3.53 8.18
CA THR A 83 2.87 2.99 6.86
C THR A 83 1.39 2.70 6.73
N THR A 84 0.74 3.35 5.78
CA THR A 84 -0.61 3.00 5.35
C THR A 84 -0.52 1.94 4.27
N ILE A 85 -1.20 0.82 4.48
CA ILE A 85 -1.32 -0.27 3.51
C ILE A 85 -2.76 -0.27 3.02
N ALA A 86 -2.94 -0.23 1.70
CA ALA A 86 -4.25 -0.28 1.06
C ALA A 86 -4.20 -1.23 -0.13
N GLY A 87 -5.33 -1.83 -0.50
CA GLY A 87 -5.35 -2.76 -1.62
C GLY A 87 -6.72 -3.34 -1.88
N MET A 88 -6.77 -4.22 -2.87
CA MET A 88 -7.94 -5.03 -3.19
C MET A 88 -7.53 -6.23 -4.03
N PHE A 89 -8.32 -7.29 -3.95
CA PHE A 89 -8.24 -8.45 -4.81
C PHE A 89 -9.51 -8.60 -5.63
N SER A 90 -9.35 -8.79 -6.93
CA SER A 90 -10.46 -9.00 -7.86
C SER A 90 -10.86 -10.48 -7.97
N ARG A 91 -9.99 -11.40 -7.56
CA ARG A 91 -10.23 -12.86 -7.52
C ARG A 91 -9.15 -13.59 -6.72
N GLY A 92 -9.36 -14.88 -6.48
CA GLY A 92 -8.42 -15.83 -5.87
C GLY A 92 -8.92 -16.42 -4.57
N PHE A 93 -10.07 -15.95 -4.05
CA PHE A 93 -10.66 -16.42 -2.81
C PHE A 93 -11.82 -17.38 -3.00
N GLU A 94 -12.25 -17.64 -4.24
CA GLU A 94 -13.30 -18.61 -4.58
C GLU A 94 -12.96 -20.06 -4.19
N ILE A 95 -11.68 -20.34 -3.95
CA ILE A 95 -11.16 -21.68 -3.63
C ILE A 95 -11.24 -22.04 -2.14
N PHE A 96 -11.52 -21.08 -1.27
CA PHE A 96 -11.51 -21.29 0.18
C PHE A 96 -12.89 -21.65 0.71
N ASN A 97 -12.94 -22.68 1.55
CA ASN A 97 -14.19 -23.11 2.21
C ASN A 97 -14.53 -22.23 3.44
N SER A 98 -13.52 -21.59 4.02
CA SER A 98 -13.65 -20.58 5.09
C SER A 98 -12.57 -19.53 4.92
N THR A 99 -12.88 -18.30 5.31
CA THR A 99 -11.94 -17.17 5.33
C THR A 99 -11.24 -16.99 6.66
N ASP A 100 -11.64 -17.74 7.69
CA ASP A 100 -11.13 -17.59 9.07
C ASP A 100 -9.64 -17.95 9.19
N ASP A 101 -9.15 -18.82 8.31
CA ASP A 101 -7.76 -19.27 8.26
C ASP A 101 -6.91 -18.47 7.26
N ILE A 102 -7.48 -17.45 6.61
CA ILE A 102 -6.75 -16.64 5.63
C ILE A 102 -5.92 -15.59 6.36
N ARG A 103 -4.63 -15.55 6.06
CA ARG A 103 -3.69 -14.59 6.66
C ARG A 103 -3.00 -13.75 5.61
N PHE A 104 -2.82 -12.48 5.94
CA PHE A 104 -2.04 -11.53 5.16
C PHE A 104 -0.78 -11.17 5.95
N GLU A 105 0.39 -11.56 5.46
CA GLU A 105 1.64 -11.37 6.19
C GLU A 105 2.74 -10.79 5.29
N ILE A 106 3.57 -9.92 5.85
CA ILE A 106 4.86 -9.56 5.26
C ILE A 106 5.90 -10.53 5.78
N VAL A 107 6.59 -11.21 4.88
CA VAL A 107 7.62 -12.21 5.21
C VAL A 107 8.98 -11.81 4.64
N ASP A 108 10.02 -12.31 5.29
CA ASP A 108 11.39 -12.19 4.80
C ASP A 108 11.75 -13.20 3.71
N SER A 109 12.99 -13.15 3.20
CA SER A 109 13.46 -14.07 2.16
C SER A 109 13.43 -15.55 2.56
N CYS A 110 13.41 -15.85 3.87
CA CYS A 110 13.27 -17.20 4.40
C CYS A 110 11.81 -17.58 4.71
N ASN A 111 10.82 -16.81 4.24
CA ASN A 111 9.39 -16.98 4.54
C ASN A 111 9.04 -16.82 6.04
N ARG A 112 9.88 -16.14 6.83
CA ARG A 112 9.55 -15.85 8.23
C ARG A 112 8.71 -14.60 8.31
N THR A 113 7.64 -14.64 9.08
CA THR A 113 6.75 -13.51 9.31
C THR A 113 7.51 -12.36 9.99
N LEU A 114 7.53 -11.21 9.32
CA LEU A 114 8.00 -9.94 9.87
C LEU A 114 6.83 -9.17 10.49
N HIS A 115 5.70 -9.14 9.79
CA HIS A 115 4.48 -8.48 10.23
C HIS A 115 3.26 -9.32 9.83
N ASP A 116 2.36 -9.54 10.78
CA ASP A 116 1.02 -10.05 10.51
C ASP A 116 0.08 -8.85 10.32
N LEU A 117 -0.55 -8.77 9.16
CA LEU A 117 -1.44 -7.68 8.77
C LEU A 117 -2.92 -8.06 8.90
N THR A 118 -3.22 -9.31 9.19
CA THR A 118 -4.55 -9.92 9.02
C THR A 118 -5.63 -9.13 9.76
N ASP A 119 -5.45 -8.93 11.07
CA ASP A 119 -6.41 -8.21 11.91
C ASP A 119 -6.49 -6.72 11.57
N GLY A 120 -5.35 -6.11 11.23
CA GLY A 120 -5.27 -4.69 10.91
C GLY A 120 -5.98 -4.36 9.59
N LEU A 121 -5.74 -5.15 8.55
CA LEU A 121 -6.39 -4.98 7.26
C LEU A 121 -7.87 -5.33 7.31
N ASN A 122 -8.27 -6.29 8.16
CA ASN A 122 -9.65 -6.73 8.35
C ASN A 122 -10.39 -6.92 7.00
N VAL A 123 -9.77 -7.70 6.11
CA VAL A 123 -10.22 -7.86 4.73
C VAL A 123 -11.62 -8.46 4.68
N GLN A 124 -12.52 -7.81 3.96
CA GLN A 124 -13.88 -8.31 3.73
C GLN A 124 -13.91 -9.06 2.40
N PHE A 125 -14.31 -10.33 2.45
CA PHE A 125 -14.35 -11.22 1.30
C PHE A 125 -15.75 -11.23 0.68
N ASN A 126 -15.81 -11.20 -0.64
CA ASN A 126 -17.04 -11.26 -1.41
C ASN A 126 -17.31 -12.69 -1.90
N ASN A 127 -18.58 -12.99 -2.15
CA ASN A 127 -19.03 -14.32 -2.60
C ASN A 127 -18.48 -14.73 -3.98
N ASP A 128 -17.96 -13.78 -4.77
CA ASP A 128 -17.39 -14.02 -6.10
C ASP A 128 -15.88 -14.31 -6.06
N GLY A 129 -15.29 -14.41 -4.87
CA GLY A 129 -13.85 -14.63 -4.69
C GLY A 129 -13.00 -13.36 -4.74
N SER A 130 -13.64 -12.17 -4.82
CA SER A 130 -13.00 -10.87 -4.68
C SER A 130 -12.99 -10.39 -3.22
N THR A 131 -12.42 -9.21 -2.98
CA THR A 131 -12.49 -8.51 -1.69
C THR A 131 -12.98 -7.08 -1.88
N ASP A 132 -13.58 -6.52 -0.84
CA ASP A 132 -13.71 -5.06 -0.76
C ASP A 132 -12.32 -4.41 -0.67
N PRO A 133 -12.18 -3.12 -1.06
CA PRO A 133 -10.96 -2.39 -0.80
C PRO A 133 -10.67 -2.31 0.69
N PHE A 134 -9.44 -2.66 1.08
CA PHE A 134 -8.98 -2.57 2.46
C PHE A 134 -7.98 -1.42 2.61
N ILE A 135 -7.92 -0.81 3.80
CA ILE A 135 -6.97 0.22 4.16
C ILE A 135 -6.72 0.22 5.67
N HIS A 136 -5.46 0.26 6.06
CA HIS A 136 -5.07 0.40 7.46
C HIS A 136 -3.73 1.11 7.61
N THR A 137 -3.56 1.87 8.67
CA THR A 137 -2.27 2.52 9.01
C THR A 137 -1.63 1.79 10.18
N PHE A 138 -0.42 1.29 9.95
CA PHE A 138 0.39 0.60 10.94
C PHE A 138 1.51 1.52 11.44
N ASP A 139 1.65 1.63 12.75
CA ASP A 139 2.64 2.52 13.39
C ASP A 139 4.03 1.87 13.49
N GLU A 140 4.07 0.54 13.49
CA GLU A 140 5.26 -0.28 13.65
C GLU A 140 5.94 -0.66 12.32
N ILE A 141 5.20 -0.57 11.22
CA ILE A 141 5.69 -0.87 9.87
C ILE A 141 6.27 0.40 9.27
N ASN A 142 7.53 0.31 8.84
CA ASN A 142 8.19 1.34 8.05
C ASN A 142 8.71 0.73 6.76
N LEU A 143 8.71 1.50 5.68
CA LEU A 143 9.24 1.11 4.38
C LEU A 143 10.76 1.22 4.37
N ASP A 144 11.28 2.41 4.67
CA ASP A 144 12.71 2.72 4.54
C ASP A 144 13.22 3.84 5.45
N CYS A 145 12.43 4.25 6.46
CA CYS A 145 12.87 5.29 7.38
C CYS A 145 13.92 4.81 8.39
N PHE A 146 13.85 3.53 8.75
CA PHE A 146 14.75 2.88 9.70
C PHE A 146 15.38 1.62 9.09
N GLU A 147 16.44 1.11 9.73
CA GLU A 147 17.19 -0.06 9.24
C GLU A 147 16.35 -1.34 9.18
N ASP A 148 15.24 -1.40 9.94
CA ASP A 148 14.28 -2.50 9.93
C ASP A 148 13.14 -2.30 8.90
N GLY A 149 13.31 -1.37 7.95
CA GLY A 149 12.34 -1.10 6.90
C GLY A 149 12.10 -2.30 5.97
N ILE A 150 10.84 -2.48 5.55
CA ILE A 150 10.42 -3.64 4.74
C ILE A 150 10.92 -3.58 3.29
N LEU A 151 11.46 -2.46 2.81
CA LEU A 151 12.11 -2.37 1.50
C LEU A 151 13.57 -2.83 1.52
N PHE A 152 14.15 -3.04 2.70
CA PHE A 152 15.47 -3.63 2.83
C PHE A 152 15.32 -5.14 3.08
N PRO A 153 16.10 -6.01 2.41
CA PRO A 153 16.10 -7.43 2.72
C PRO A 153 16.35 -7.65 4.21
N GLN A 154 15.35 -8.19 4.91
CA GLN A 154 15.49 -8.51 6.33
C GLN A 154 15.91 -9.96 6.48
N ILE A 155 16.71 -10.23 7.49
CA ILE A 155 16.95 -11.59 7.99
C ILE A 155 16.42 -11.55 9.42
N GLY A 156 15.27 -12.18 9.69
CA GLY A 156 14.67 -12.19 11.03
C GLY A 156 15.70 -12.39 12.15
N LYS A 157 15.62 -11.53 13.17
CA LYS A 157 16.63 -11.26 14.21
C LYS A 157 17.10 -12.46 15.05
N ASN A 158 16.47 -13.63 14.91
CA ASN A 158 16.76 -14.86 15.65
C ASN A 158 17.32 -16.03 14.80
N SER A 159 17.76 -15.77 13.56
CA SER A 159 18.33 -16.83 12.70
C SER A 159 19.78 -17.16 13.10
N LYS A 160 19.93 -18.11 14.04
CA LYS A 160 21.11 -18.98 14.08
C LYS A 160 21.03 -20.11 13.05
N ARG A 161 19.88 -20.28 12.39
CA ARG A 161 19.65 -21.27 11.34
C ARG A 161 19.68 -20.56 10.00
N SER A 162 20.57 -21.00 9.11
CA SER A 162 20.49 -20.70 7.68
C SER A 162 19.06 -20.93 7.21
N CYS A 163 18.52 -20.14 6.26
CA CYS A 163 17.29 -20.55 5.59
C CYS A 163 17.50 -22.01 5.12
N ASP A 164 16.53 -22.89 5.31
CA ASP A 164 16.63 -24.26 4.83
C ASP A 164 16.58 -24.22 3.29
N GLY A 165 17.75 -24.28 2.63
CA GLY A 165 17.88 -24.37 1.16
C GLY A 165 18.43 -23.15 0.42
N ASN A 166 18.37 -23.19 -0.91
CA ASN A 166 18.94 -22.25 -1.90
C ASN A 166 18.29 -20.84 -1.94
N GLN A 167 17.66 -20.38 -0.85
CA GLN A 167 17.03 -19.07 -0.81
C GLN A 167 18.08 -17.95 -0.77
N ARG A 168 17.99 -16.99 -1.71
CA ARG A 168 18.89 -15.84 -1.76
C ARG A 168 18.53 -14.88 -0.62
N ARG A 169 19.49 -14.63 0.26
CA ARG A 169 19.36 -13.73 1.43
C ARG A 169 19.08 -12.27 1.04
N ASP A 170 19.35 -11.91 -0.20
CA ASP A 170 19.16 -10.54 -0.72
C ASP A 170 17.79 -10.35 -1.41
N SER A 171 16.90 -11.35 -1.32
CA SER A 171 15.57 -11.23 -1.93
C SER A 171 14.73 -10.17 -1.19
N PRO A 172 13.89 -9.40 -1.90
CA PRO A 172 12.97 -8.47 -1.28
C PRO A 172 12.04 -9.19 -0.30
N ASN A 173 11.61 -8.49 0.75
CA ASN A 173 10.49 -8.96 1.55
C ASN A 173 9.23 -9.00 0.68
N ALA A 174 8.27 -9.85 1.04
CA ALA A 174 7.09 -10.10 0.23
C ALA A 174 5.84 -10.08 1.11
N MET A 175 4.74 -9.56 0.57
CA MET A 175 3.42 -9.82 1.13
C MET A 175 2.94 -11.18 0.66
N THR A 176 2.29 -11.91 1.56
CA THR A 176 1.80 -13.27 1.32
C THR A 176 0.32 -13.36 1.63
N VAL A 177 -0.34 -14.22 0.88
CA VAL A 177 -1.66 -14.74 1.22
C VAL A 177 -1.46 -16.19 1.65
N LYS A 178 -1.88 -16.53 2.88
CA LYS A 178 -1.80 -17.87 3.44
C LYS A 178 -3.20 -18.42 3.74
N GLU A 179 -3.30 -19.74 3.75
CA GLU A 179 -4.41 -20.48 4.36
C GLU A 179 -3.80 -21.39 5.43
N GLY A 180 -4.10 -21.11 6.70
CA GLY A 180 -3.34 -21.68 7.82
C GLY A 180 -1.86 -21.30 7.72
N ASP A 181 -0.97 -22.29 7.75
CA ASP A 181 0.48 -22.09 7.62
C ASP A 181 0.99 -22.14 6.16
N ASP A 182 0.13 -22.50 5.21
CA ASP A 182 0.50 -22.70 3.81
C ASP A 182 0.47 -21.39 3.02
N ILE A 183 1.62 -20.97 2.49
CA ILE A 183 1.72 -19.83 1.56
C ILE A 183 1.10 -20.22 0.23
N LYS A 184 -0.01 -19.56 -0.14
CA LYS A 184 -0.69 -19.76 -1.42
C LYS A 184 -0.11 -18.88 -2.52
N GLU A 185 0.22 -17.63 -2.20
CA GLU A 185 0.96 -16.74 -3.10
C GLU A 185 1.81 -15.75 -2.31
N LYS A 186 2.89 -15.29 -2.95
CA LYS A 186 3.75 -14.22 -2.46
C LYS A 186 3.97 -13.19 -3.55
N ALA A 187 3.90 -11.91 -3.18
CA ALA A 187 4.17 -10.78 -4.04
C ALA A 187 5.27 -9.93 -3.40
N SER A 188 6.38 -9.69 -4.12
CA SER A 188 7.46 -8.84 -3.64
C SER A 188 6.98 -7.43 -3.37
N VAL A 189 7.42 -6.84 -2.26
CA VAL A 189 7.18 -5.43 -1.95
C VAL A 189 8.26 -4.62 -2.64
N ASN A 190 7.87 -3.88 -3.68
CA ASN A 190 8.79 -3.14 -4.54
C ASN A 190 8.61 -1.65 -4.34
N ASN A 191 9.73 -0.92 -4.23
CA ASN A 191 9.70 0.54 -4.21
C ASN A 191 9.16 1.08 -5.54
N VAL A 192 8.23 2.03 -5.48
CA VAL A 192 7.72 2.74 -6.66
C VAL A 192 8.53 4.02 -6.83
N PRO A 193 9.35 4.15 -7.89
CA PRO A 193 10.12 5.36 -8.14
C PRO A 193 9.17 6.56 -8.36
N ARG A 194 9.54 7.72 -7.81
CA ARG A 194 8.86 8.99 -8.08
C ARG A 194 9.44 9.68 -9.29
#